data_AF-A0A1I5PPY1-F1
#
_entry.id   AF-A0A1I5PPY1-F1
#
_cell.length_a   1.000
_cell.length_b   1.000
_cell.length_c   1.000
_cell.angle_alpha   90.00
_cell.angle_beta   90.00
_cell.angle_gamma   90.00
#
_symmetry.space_group_name_H-M   'P 1'
#
loop_
_entity.id
_entity.type
_entity.pdbx_description
1 polymer ?
#
loop_
_entity_poly.entity_id
_entity_poly.type
_entity_poly.pdbx_seq_one_letter_code
_entity_poly.pdbx_strand_id
1 'polypeptide(L)'
;MLGHDCHSIVTGAGHADAMILQLESYLQKDYSLVLTSHYTPEDLKDVETKIAYLREVKVLASRCGSAAEFKAAVKERFPDYGGENYLEMTSGFFFA
;
A
#
# COMPACT_ATOMS: atom_id res chain seq x y z
N MET A 1 -5.35 -3.04 7.24
CA MET A 1 -4.14 -3.09 8.09
C MET A 1 -3.20 -2.01 7.61
N LEU A 2 -2.44 -1.38 8.51
CA LEU A 2 -1.32 -0.53 8.15
C LEU A 2 -0.22 -1.45 7.61
N GLY A 3 0.45 -2.25 8.45
CA GLY A 3 1.37 -3.31 8.01
C GLY A 3 2.41 -2.80 7.02
N HIS A 4 3.30 -1.93 7.50
CA HIS A 4 4.18 -1.09 6.66
C HIS A 4 4.97 -1.87 5.61
N ASP A 5 5.38 -3.09 5.91
CA ASP A 5 6.15 -4.06 5.11
C ASP A 5 5.29 -5.17 4.47
N CYS A 6 3.97 -5.04 4.47
CA CYS A 6 3.05 -5.95 3.78
C CYS A 6 2.34 -5.25 2.63
N HIS A 7 2.09 -5.98 1.53
CA HIS A 7 1.19 -5.50 0.49
C HIS A 7 -0.22 -5.31 1.05
N SER A 8 -0.84 -4.18 0.75
CA SER A 8 -2.25 -3.94 1.07
C SER A 8 -3.13 -4.32 -0.12
N ILE A 9 -4.38 -4.69 0.14
CA ILE A 9 -5.39 -4.78 -0.92
C ILE A 9 -5.79 -3.36 -1.30
N VAL A 10 -5.41 -2.92 -2.51
CA VAL A 10 -5.70 -1.58 -3.04
C VAL A 10 -6.56 -1.74 -4.28
N THR A 11 -7.80 -1.25 -4.21
CA THR A 11 -8.81 -1.49 -5.25
C THR A 11 -8.78 -0.39 -6.32
N GLY A 12 -7.58 -0.06 -6.82
CA GLY A 12 -7.36 0.99 -7.81
C GLY A 12 -6.89 2.33 -7.22
N ALA A 13 -6.59 3.28 -8.11
CA ALA A 13 -5.96 4.56 -7.76
C ALA A 13 -6.79 5.42 -6.81
N GLY A 14 -8.13 5.44 -6.97
CA GLY A 14 -9.02 6.19 -6.08
C GLY A 14 -9.05 5.64 -4.66
N HIS A 15 -9.00 4.31 -4.48
CA HIS A 15 -8.88 3.70 -3.16
C HIS A 15 -7.51 3.99 -2.55
N ALA A 16 -6.43 3.95 -3.34
CA ALA A 16 -5.10 4.36 -2.87
C ALA A 16 -5.10 5.80 -2.34
N ASP A 17 -5.75 6.73 -3.04
CA ASP A 17 -5.88 8.13 -2.59
C ASP A 17 -6.66 8.25 -1.28
N ALA A 18 -7.78 7.54 -1.14
CA ALA A 18 -8.54 7.53 0.10
C ALA A 18 -7.73 6.98 1.29
N MET A 19 -6.96 5.92 1.06
CA MET A 19 -6.05 5.36 2.08
C MET A 19 -4.95 6.35 2.46
N ILE A 20 -4.32 7.01 1.47
CA ILE A 20 -3.30 8.04 1.72
C ILE A 20 -3.87 9.17 2.57
N LEU A 21 -5.04 9.71 2.19
CA LEU A 21 -5.69 10.80 2.94
C LEU A 21 -6.00 10.39 4.39
N GLN A 22 -6.45 9.15 4.61
CA GLN A 22 -6.68 8.62 5.95
C GLN A 22 -5.38 8.54 6.76
N LEU A 23 -4.29 8.06 6.16
CA LEU A 23 -2.99 7.94 6.83
C LEU A 23 -2.35 9.31 7.09
N GLU A 24 -2.48 10.27 6.18
CA GLU A 24 -2.04 11.65 6.38
C GLU A 24 -2.78 12.32 7.56
N SER A 25 -4.06 11.99 7.76
CA SER A 25 -4.83 12.40 8.95
C SER A 25 -4.25 11.85 10.25
N TYR A 26 -3.61 10.67 10.23
CA TYR A 26 -2.96 10.10 11.43
C TYR A 26 -1.70 10.89 11.79
N LEU A 27 -0.91 11.29 10.77
CA LEU A 27 0.24 12.17 10.95
C LEU A 27 -0.18 13.53 11.52
N GLN A 28 -1.24 14.13 10.97
CA GLN A 28 -1.75 15.43 11.42
C GLN A 28 -2.26 15.42 12.87
N LYS A 29 -2.79 14.28 13.32
CA LYS A 29 -3.30 14.10 14.69
C LYS A 29 -2.24 13.65 15.68
N ASP A 30 -0.99 13.48 15.24
CA ASP A 30 0.16 13.11 16.06
C ASP A 30 -0.09 11.86 16.92
N TYR A 31 -0.65 10.81 16.30
CA TYR A 31 -0.91 9.56 17.01
C TYR A 31 0.39 8.87 17.43
N SER A 32 0.55 8.57 18.71
CA SER A 32 1.76 7.89 19.20
C SER A 32 1.78 6.38 18.94
N LEU A 33 0.64 5.79 18.56
CA LEU A 33 0.50 4.34 18.36
C LEU A 33 -0.65 4.03 17.41
N VAL A 34 -0.41 3.13 16.45
CA VAL A 34 -1.40 2.59 15.52
C VAL A 34 -1.54 1.09 15.78
N LEU A 35 -2.75 0.68 16.17
CA LEU A 35 -3.09 -0.72 16.41
C LEU A 35 -4.00 -1.21 15.30
N THR A 36 -3.54 -2.22 14.56
CA THR A 36 -4.32 -2.83 13.50
C THR A 36 -4.74 -4.24 13.90
N SER A 37 -5.90 -4.69 13.42
CA SER A 37 -6.43 -6.01 13.79
C SER A 37 -5.56 -7.19 13.35
N HIS A 38 -4.66 -7.00 12.39
CA HIS A 38 -3.94 -8.07 11.70
C HIS A 38 -2.44 -7.77 11.50
N TYR A 39 -1.82 -7.00 12.39
CA TYR A 39 -0.38 -6.77 12.36
C TYR A 39 0.19 -6.43 13.74
N THR A 40 1.50 -6.23 13.84
CA THR A 40 2.16 -5.73 15.05
C THR A 40 1.73 -4.28 15.34
N PRO A 41 1.90 -3.79 16.58
CA PRO A 41 1.79 -2.37 16.87
C PRO A 41 2.78 -1.54 16.05
N GLU A 42 2.35 -0.39 15.55
CA GLU A 42 3.09 0.46 14.62
C GLU A 42 3.02 1.93 15.04
N ASP A 43 3.92 2.78 14.53
CA ASP A 43 3.99 4.21 14.84
C ASP A 43 3.86 5.11 13.59
N LEU A 44 4.08 6.43 13.74
CA LEU A 44 3.96 7.37 12.63
C LEU A 44 4.99 7.15 11.52
N LYS A 45 6.17 6.59 11.83
CA LYS A 45 7.17 6.24 10.81
C LYS A 45 6.66 5.10 9.91
N ASP A 46 5.92 4.15 10.50
CA ASP A 46 5.26 3.08 9.75
C ASP A 46 4.13 3.64 8.88
N VAL A 47 3.40 4.65 9.38
CA VAL A 47 2.39 5.40 8.60
C VAL A 47 3.02 6.08 7.39
N GLU A 48 4.12 6.80 7.56
CA GLU A 48 4.87 7.43 6.46
C GLU A 48 5.34 6.40 5.44
N THR A 49 5.88 5.28 5.92
CA THR A 49 6.32 4.17 5.07
C THR A 49 5.17 3.62 4.23
N LYS A 50 3.99 3.44 4.82
CA LYS A 50 2.83 2.97 4.07
C LYS A 50 2.31 4.00 3.06
N ILE A 51 2.30 5.29 3.40
CA ILE A 51 1.95 6.36 2.45
C ILE A 51 2.90 6.34 1.24
N ALA A 52 4.21 6.22 1.48
CA ALA A 52 5.20 6.12 0.42
C ALA A 52 4.96 4.91 -0.49
N TYR A 53 4.68 3.75 0.10
CA TYR A 53 4.29 2.54 -0.64
C TYR A 53 3.05 2.78 -1.52
N LEU A 54 1.97 3.35 -0.96
CA LEU A 54 0.73 3.59 -1.72
C LEU A 54 0.95 4.55 -2.90
N ARG A 55 1.76 5.60 -2.71
CA ARG A 55 2.12 6.53 -3.78
C ARG A 55 2.93 5.83 -4.88
N GLU A 56 3.90 5.01 -4.50
CA GLU A 56 4.72 4.27 -5.45
C GLU A 56 3.88 3.25 -6.24
N VAL A 57 2.97 2.52 -5.57
CA VAL A 57 2.02 1.61 -6.21
C VAL A 57 1.22 2.32 -7.31
N LYS A 58 0.71 3.53 -7.05
CA LYS A 58 0.01 4.31 -8.08
C LYS A 58 0.91 4.69 -9.25
N VAL A 59 2.16 5.11 -8.97
CA VAL A 59 3.14 5.46 -10.01
C VAL A 59 3.45 4.25 -10.88
N LEU A 60 3.70 3.08 -10.29
CA LEU A 60 3.93 1.84 -11.01
C LEU A 60 2.73 1.45 -11.86
N ALA A 61 1.52 1.50 -11.30
CA ALA A 61 0.29 1.20 -12.05
C ALA A 61 0.12 2.10 -13.29
N SER A 62 0.43 3.39 -13.17
CA SER A 62 0.34 4.34 -14.31
C SER A 62 1.37 4.10 -15.43
N ARG A 63 2.42 3.32 -15.17
CA ARG A 63 3.51 3.03 -16.12
C ARG A 63 3.41 1.65 -16.76
N CYS A 64 2.55 0.78 -16.25
CA CYS A 64 2.35 -0.58 -16.73
C CYS A 64 1.13 -0.66 -17.64
N GLY A 65 1.19 -1.53 -18.64
CA GLY A 65 0.09 -1.79 -19.58
C GLY A 65 -0.80 -2.98 -19.17
N SER A 66 -0.39 -3.77 -18.17
CA SER A 66 -1.13 -4.96 -17.73
C SER A 66 -0.95 -5.28 -16.24
N ALA A 67 -1.87 -6.09 -15.70
CA ALA A 67 -1.78 -6.62 -14.34
C ALA A 67 -0.48 -7.39 -14.09
N ALA A 68 0.00 -8.15 -15.07
CA ALA A 68 1.22 -8.94 -14.95
C ALA A 68 2.47 -8.05 -14.87
N GLU A 69 2.58 -7.04 -15.74
CA GLU A 69 3.67 -6.05 -15.72
C GLU A 69 3.67 -5.28 -14.40
N PHE A 70 2.51 -4.81 -13.96
CA PHE A 70 2.36 -4.09 -12.69
C PHE A 70 2.78 -4.94 -11.50
N LYS A 71 2.28 -6.18 -11.41
CA LYS A 71 2.66 -7.10 -10.33
C LYS A 71 4.17 -7.33 -10.29
N ALA A 72 4.79 -7.56 -11.45
CA ALA A 72 6.23 -7.76 -11.54
C ALA A 72 7.00 -6.52 -11.06
N ALA A 73 6.60 -5.33 -11.51
CA ALA A 73 7.24 -4.08 -11.11
C ALA A 73 7.10 -3.79 -9.61
N VAL A 74 5.93 -4.07 -9.01
CA VAL A 74 5.73 -3.91 -7.56
C VAL A 74 6.59 -4.91 -6.78
N LYS A 75 6.70 -6.17 -7.23
CA LYS A 75 7.57 -7.18 -6.59
C LYS A 75 9.05 -6.81 -6.69
N GLU A 76 9.49 -6.28 -7.82
CA GLU A 76 10.87 -5.81 -7.98
C GLU A 76 11.17 -4.62 -7.06
N ARG A 77 10.21 -3.71 -6.89
CA ARG A 77 10.37 -2.53 -6.04
C ARG A 77 10.32 -2.85 -4.55
N PHE A 78 9.52 -3.84 -4.16
CA PHE A 78 9.27 -4.24 -2.79
C PHE A 78 9.49 -5.76 -2.60
N PRO A 79 10.72 -6.27 -2.79
CA PRO A 79 10.99 -7.71 -2.81
C PRO A 79 10.78 -8.39 -1.46
N ASP A 80 10.94 -7.64 -0.36
CA ASP A 80 10.81 -8.13 1.00
C ASP A 80 9.38 -8.01 1.56
N TYR A 81 8.43 -7.48 0.77
CA TYR A 81 7.07 -7.28 1.26
C TYR A 81 6.28 -8.58 1.34
N GLY A 82 5.62 -8.80 2.48
CA GLY A 82 4.70 -9.92 2.67
C GLY A 82 3.36 -9.75 1.95
N GLY A 83 2.55 -10.81 1.91
CA GLY A 83 1.16 -10.72 1.43
C GLY A 83 1.00 -10.72 -0.09
N GLU A 84 1.72 -11.58 -0.81
CA GLU A 84 1.64 -11.68 -2.28
C GLU A 84 0.20 -11.90 -2.80
N ASN A 85 -0.65 -12.58 -2.04
CA ASN A 85 -2.06 -12.76 -2.35
C ASN A 85 -2.84 -11.43 -2.37
N TYR A 86 -2.44 -10.46 -1.54
CA TYR A 86 -3.01 -9.11 -1.55
C TYR A 86 -2.53 -8.30 -2.75
N LEU A 87 -1.27 -8.50 -3.17
CA LEU A 87 -0.76 -7.92 -4.40
C LEU A 87 -1.47 -8.50 -5.63
N GLU A 88 -1.75 -9.81 -5.66
CA GLU A 88 -2.51 -10.42 -6.75
C GLU A 88 -3.89 -9.78 -6.91
N MET A 89 -4.64 -9.64 -5.80
CA MET A 89 -5.95 -8.97 -5.82
C MET A 89 -5.83 -7.51 -6.27
N THR A 90 -4.85 -6.77 -5.75
CA THR A 90 -4.57 -5.38 -6.14
C THR A 90 -4.31 -5.26 -7.65
N SER A 91 -3.48 -6.15 -8.19
CA SER A 91 -3.16 -6.19 -9.62
C SER A 91 -4.40 -6.40 -10.47
N GLY A 92 -5.30 -7.29 -10.04
CA GLY A 92 -6.61 -7.47 -10.66
C GLY A 92 -7.46 -6.19 -10.62
N PHE A 93 -7.56 -5.51 -9.48
CA PHE A 93 -8.37 -4.29 -9.37
C PHE A 93 -7.86 -3.12 -10.20
N PHE A 94 -6.55 -2.99 -10.42
CA PHE A 94 -5.99 -1.90 -11.21
C PHE A 94 -6.17 -2.08 -12.73
N PHE A 95 -6.40 -3.31 -13.19
CA PHE A 95 -6.39 -3.66 -14.62
C PHE A 95 -7.60 -4.54 -15.04
N ALA A 96 -8.69 -4.51 -14.26
CA ALA A 96 -9.97 -5.13 -14.58
C ALA A 96 -10.84 -4.25 -15.49
#